data_AF-V5BT58-F1
#
_entry.id   AF-V5BT58-F1
#
_cell.length_a   1.000
_cell.length_b   1.000
_cell.length_c   1.000
_cell.angle_alpha   90.00
_cell.angle_beta   90.00
_cell.angle_gamma   90.00
#
_symmetry.space_group_name_H-M   'P 1'
#
loop_
_entity.id
_entity.type
_entity.pdbx_description
1 polymer ?
#
loop_
_entity_poly.entity_id
_entity_poly.type
_entity_poly.pdbx_seq_one_letter_code
_entity_poly.pdbx_strand_id
1 'polypeptide(L)'
;MGRLRSSWVARDAFRELNFFLLQRAWHFTALGNYAIAADYVIRMLNRCPRDPVGLLLGEIVAKFTQQDAFLAKCREAQRRLCVQNNVGDALQLVSEETAREKLRMWLKMARDAPAIEGPIEEQMIVQESEPFTDTRSSVRMMAQRLSTLPLVELQKPKQSLYGRGIYALDRINSSTPVMLDQPFLVQRMRDDACAHCLATIGRSGASAGGVRCAHCDRETYCSVACRDAAWREYHVCACVSRNEMYAFWEGAMRERLLSDKMEESRAALACLAVAKLCVLSTVQQMHPLALPRICSLRGRADYDASTALSEVGALAVTLATALRQTHLYMEELLSLFAIVQTNEFLLPSGMALYHGYSFLNHSCEPNCALLGSGAANRRLVTLRDVREGEQLFINYNASLTTRVSYADRRALCQQRHFECFCPKCVRQE
;
A
#
# COMPACT_ATOMS: atom_id res chain seq x y z
N MET A 1 18.32 -13.39 -40.78
CA MET A 1 18.01 -12.96 -39.41
C MET A 1 19.26 -12.33 -38.80
N GLY A 2 19.28 -11.00 -38.68
CA GLY A 2 20.41 -10.32 -38.04
C GLY A 2 20.51 -10.76 -36.59
N ARG A 3 21.67 -11.27 -36.17
CA ARG A 3 21.94 -11.49 -34.74
C ARG A 3 21.72 -10.16 -34.05
N LEU A 4 20.73 -10.07 -33.15
CA LEU A 4 20.62 -8.97 -32.20
C LEU A 4 22.00 -8.79 -31.59
N ARG A 5 22.72 -7.72 -31.98
CA ARG A 5 23.99 -7.38 -31.33
C ARG A 5 23.59 -7.10 -29.89
N SER A 6 23.93 -7.99 -28.96
CA SER A 6 23.39 -7.95 -27.59
C SER A 6 24.01 -6.83 -26.75
N SER A 7 25.21 -6.37 -27.11
CA SER A 7 25.99 -5.42 -26.31
C SER A 7 25.45 -3.99 -26.34
N TRP A 8 25.02 -3.46 -27.49
CA TRP A 8 24.42 -2.12 -27.55
C TRP A 8 23.04 -2.05 -26.87
N VAL A 9 22.20 -3.09 -26.97
CA VAL A 9 20.88 -3.17 -26.33
C VAL A 9 21.04 -3.24 -24.81
N ALA A 10 21.97 -4.06 -24.33
CA ALA A 10 22.28 -4.13 -22.91
C ALA A 10 22.83 -2.79 -22.37
N ARG A 11 23.67 -2.09 -23.14
CA ARG A 11 24.17 -0.76 -22.77
C ARG A 11 23.06 0.28 -22.73
N ASP A 12 22.16 0.27 -23.70
CA ASP A 12 21.05 1.23 -23.79
C ASP A 12 20.05 1.01 -22.64
N ALA A 13 19.62 -0.23 -22.41
CA ALA A 13 18.79 -0.60 -21.28
C ALA A 13 19.44 -0.26 -19.92
N PHE A 14 20.76 -0.40 -19.81
CA PHE A 14 21.50 0.01 -18.62
C PHE A 14 21.45 1.52 -18.39
N ARG A 15 21.59 2.32 -19.47
CA ARG A 15 21.50 3.79 -19.40
C ARG A 15 20.10 4.26 -19.04
N GLU A 16 19.07 3.69 -19.65
CA GLU A 16 17.66 4.00 -19.36
C GLU A 16 17.31 3.71 -17.89
N LEU A 17 17.73 2.55 -17.37
CA LEU A 17 17.49 2.24 -15.96
C LEU A 17 18.23 3.22 -15.03
N ASN A 18 19.47 3.59 -15.34
CA ASN A 18 20.17 4.58 -14.53
C ASN A 18 19.45 5.94 -14.59
N PHE A 19 19.08 6.39 -15.78
CA PHE A 19 18.34 7.64 -15.93
C PHE A 19 17.04 7.62 -15.10
N PHE A 20 16.28 6.53 -15.16
CA PHE A 20 15.10 6.33 -14.31
C PHE A 20 15.41 6.44 -12.82
N LEU A 21 16.39 5.69 -12.31
CA LEU A 21 16.74 5.72 -10.87
C LEU A 21 17.16 7.13 -10.42
N LEU A 22 17.93 7.84 -11.24
CA LEU A 22 18.36 9.21 -10.92
C LEU A 22 17.18 10.19 -10.93
N GLN A 23 16.29 10.08 -11.91
CA GLN A 23 15.08 10.90 -11.99
C GLN A 23 14.14 10.66 -10.80
N ARG A 24 13.93 9.40 -10.39
CA ARG A 24 13.13 9.09 -9.20
C ARG A 24 13.77 9.63 -7.92
N ALA A 25 15.09 9.43 -7.75
CA ALA A 25 15.83 9.99 -6.62
C ALA A 25 15.71 11.52 -6.52
N TRP A 26 15.84 12.20 -7.66
CA TRP A 26 15.68 13.65 -7.75
C TRP A 26 14.26 14.09 -7.38
N HIS A 27 13.25 13.42 -7.96
CA HIS A 27 11.84 13.72 -7.73
C HIS A 27 11.47 13.62 -6.25
N PHE A 28 11.84 12.53 -5.57
CA PHE A 28 11.50 12.35 -4.16
C PHE A 28 12.31 13.25 -3.23
N THR A 29 13.57 13.55 -3.55
CA THR A 29 14.34 14.58 -2.83
C THR A 29 13.62 15.93 -2.91
N ALA A 30 13.09 16.30 -4.07
CA ALA A 30 12.35 17.55 -4.24
C ALA A 30 11.02 17.60 -3.49
N LEU A 31 10.39 16.44 -3.26
CA LEU A 31 9.15 16.31 -2.48
C LEU A 31 9.40 16.21 -0.96
N GLY A 32 10.66 16.07 -0.52
CA GLY A 32 10.99 15.87 0.89
C GLY A 32 10.79 14.43 1.40
N ASN A 33 10.62 13.47 0.49
CA ASN A 33 10.52 12.04 0.82
C ASN A 33 11.91 11.39 0.69
N TYR A 34 12.79 11.70 1.62
CA TYR A 34 14.20 11.35 1.58
C TYR A 34 14.46 9.85 1.72
N ALA A 35 13.60 9.10 2.42
CA ALA A 35 13.74 7.64 2.54
C ALA A 35 13.63 6.94 1.18
N ILE A 36 12.63 7.31 0.39
CA ILE A 36 12.42 6.75 -0.96
C ILE A 36 13.53 7.23 -1.89
N ALA A 37 13.89 8.51 -1.79
CA ALA A 37 15.02 9.04 -2.54
C ALA A 37 16.31 8.27 -2.23
N ALA A 38 16.58 7.95 -0.96
CA ALA A 38 17.74 7.18 -0.54
C ALA A 38 17.74 5.76 -1.12
N ASP A 39 16.62 5.03 -1.14
CA ASP A 39 16.53 3.71 -1.80
C ASP A 39 16.95 3.80 -3.28
N TYR A 40 16.46 4.80 -4.00
CA TYR A 40 16.84 5.03 -5.40
C TYR A 40 18.31 5.44 -5.57
N VAL A 41 18.83 6.33 -4.72
CA VAL A 41 20.24 6.75 -4.77
C VAL A 41 21.17 5.57 -4.47
N ILE A 42 20.87 4.75 -3.47
CA ILE A 42 21.68 3.57 -3.13
C ILE A 42 21.73 2.60 -4.32
N ARG A 43 20.59 2.32 -4.95
CA ARG A 43 20.52 1.46 -6.15
C ARG A 43 21.28 2.05 -7.32
N MET A 44 21.19 3.36 -7.53
CA MET A 44 21.97 4.08 -8.54
C MET A 44 23.47 3.95 -8.27
N LEU A 45 23.94 4.29 -7.07
CA LEU A 45 25.37 4.32 -6.73
C LEU A 45 25.99 2.92 -6.72
N ASN A 46 25.22 1.87 -6.42
CA ASN A 46 25.67 0.49 -6.59
C ASN A 46 25.99 0.14 -8.07
N ARG A 47 25.39 0.86 -9.02
CA ARG A 47 25.61 0.69 -10.48
C ARG A 47 26.63 1.69 -11.02
N CYS A 48 26.55 2.94 -10.57
CA CYS A 48 27.37 4.07 -11.01
C CYS A 48 27.96 4.80 -9.78
N PRO A 49 28.99 4.22 -9.12
CA PRO A 49 29.53 4.74 -7.86
C PRO A 49 30.28 6.08 -8.00
N ARG A 50 30.51 6.54 -9.23
CA ARG A 50 31.21 7.78 -9.57
C ARG A 50 30.29 8.85 -10.16
N ASP A 51 28.97 8.63 -10.15
CA ASP A 51 28.03 9.61 -10.66
C ASP A 51 27.98 10.86 -9.73
N PRO A 52 28.31 12.06 -10.23
CA PRO A 52 28.40 13.25 -9.38
C PRO A 52 27.04 13.65 -8.79
N VAL A 53 25.95 13.55 -9.57
CA VAL A 53 24.60 13.90 -9.10
C VAL A 53 24.14 12.92 -8.03
N GLY A 54 24.31 11.61 -8.26
CA GLY A 54 23.99 10.56 -7.31
C GLY A 54 24.75 10.70 -6.00
N LEU A 55 26.04 11.05 -6.03
CA LEU A 55 26.85 11.26 -4.83
C LEU A 55 26.44 12.50 -4.03
N LEU A 56 26.04 13.59 -4.70
CA LEU A 56 25.55 14.81 -4.05
C LEU A 56 24.16 14.59 -3.45
N LEU A 57 23.26 13.93 -4.19
CA LEU A 57 21.96 13.49 -3.67
C LEU A 57 22.16 12.54 -2.48
N GLY A 58 23.13 11.63 -2.55
CA GLY A 58 23.50 10.72 -1.46
C GLY A 58 23.86 11.44 -0.17
N GLU A 59 24.64 12.52 -0.24
CA GLU A 59 24.93 13.37 0.92
C GLU A 59 23.65 14.02 1.50
N ILE A 60 22.78 14.55 0.64
CA ILE A 60 21.52 15.19 1.06
C ILE A 60 20.61 14.18 1.77
N VAL A 61 20.27 13.08 1.10
CA VAL A 61 19.29 12.11 1.60
C VAL A 61 19.82 11.41 2.85
N ALA A 62 21.12 11.06 2.91
CA ALA A 62 21.69 10.38 4.06
C ALA A 62 21.57 11.19 5.36
N LYS A 63 21.64 12.53 5.26
CA LYS A 63 21.44 13.42 6.42
C LYS A 63 20.00 13.38 6.93
N PHE A 64 19.02 13.43 6.01
CA PHE A 64 17.59 13.42 6.36
C PHE A 64 17.02 12.02 6.62
N THR A 65 17.79 10.96 6.39
CA THR A 65 17.46 9.59 6.80
C THR A 65 18.32 9.09 7.96
N GLN A 66 19.13 9.97 8.58
CA GLN A 66 20.04 9.64 9.70
C GLN A 66 20.99 8.46 9.41
N GLN A 67 21.50 8.36 8.17
CA GLN A 67 22.39 7.27 7.74
C GLN A 67 23.86 7.72 7.70
N ASP A 68 24.51 7.84 8.86
CA ASP A 68 25.88 8.36 8.98
C ASP A 68 26.92 7.57 8.16
N ALA A 69 26.79 6.24 8.15
CA ALA A 69 27.69 5.38 7.37
C ALA A 69 27.54 5.62 5.86
N PHE A 70 26.33 5.88 5.38
CA PHE A 70 26.06 6.18 3.98
C PHE A 70 26.55 7.59 3.61
N LEU A 71 26.32 8.57 4.49
CA LEU A 71 26.83 9.94 4.36
C LEU A 71 28.36 9.96 4.23
N ALA A 72 29.05 9.25 5.11
CA ALA A 72 30.51 9.16 5.10
C ALA A 72 31.05 8.56 3.80
N LYS A 73 30.41 7.49 3.29
CA LYS A 73 30.76 6.86 2.02
C LYS A 73 30.56 7.81 0.84
N CYS A 74 29.46 8.55 0.79
CA CYS A 74 29.20 9.53 -0.27
C CYS A 74 30.25 10.64 -0.28
N ARG A 75 30.54 11.25 0.88
CA ARG A 75 31.56 12.31 0.99
C ARG A 75 32.96 11.85 0.60
N GLU A 76 33.34 10.63 0.98
CA GLU A 76 34.61 10.05 0.58
C GLU A 76 34.69 9.81 -0.94
N ALA A 77 33.63 9.26 -1.53
CA ALA A 77 33.56 9.08 -2.98
C ALA A 77 33.57 10.41 -3.74
N GLN A 78 32.89 11.45 -3.24
CA GLN A 78 32.97 12.81 -3.80
C GLN A 78 34.40 13.34 -3.77
N ARG A 79 35.13 13.23 -2.65
CA ARG A 79 36.53 13.67 -2.56
C ARG A 79 37.42 12.99 -3.59
N ARG A 80 37.31 11.65 -3.73
CA ARG A 80 38.06 10.89 -4.74
C ARG A 80 37.73 11.34 -6.16
N LEU A 81 36.46 11.60 -6.44
CA LEU A 81 36.01 12.07 -7.75
C LEU A 81 36.55 13.47 -8.06
N CYS A 82 36.59 14.36 -7.06
CA CYS A 82 37.14 15.71 -7.18
C CYS A 82 38.64 15.68 -7.52
N VAL A 83 39.42 14.86 -6.80
CA VAL A 83 40.85 14.66 -7.06
C VAL A 83 41.10 14.12 -8.47
N GLN A 84 40.31 13.14 -8.92
CA GLN A 84 40.46 12.56 -10.26
C GLN A 84 40.17 13.53 -11.41
N ASN A 85 39.28 14.51 -11.19
CA ASN A 85 38.87 15.49 -12.20
C ASN A 85 39.52 16.87 -12.02
N ASN A 86 40.42 17.01 -11.03
CA ASN A 86 41.09 18.28 -10.69
C ASN A 86 40.10 19.44 -10.42
N VAL A 87 39.03 19.16 -9.68
CA VAL A 87 38.03 20.15 -9.24
C VAL A 87 37.99 20.24 -7.72
N GLY A 88 37.58 21.39 -7.18
CA GLY A 88 37.48 21.60 -5.73
C GLY A 88 36.16 21.14 -5.10
N ASP A 89 35.11 20.96 -5.91
CA ASP A 89 33.77 20.60 -5.47
C ASP A 89 33.09 19.72 -6.53
N ALA A 90 32.43 18.64 -6.11
CA ALA A 90 31.69 17.74 -6.99
C ALA A 90 30.52 18.43 -7.72
N LEU A 91 30.01 19.55 -7.21
CA LEU A 91 29.03 20.40 -7.92
C LEU A 91 29.56 20.89 -9.28
N GLN A 92 30.88 21.08 -9.43
CA GLN A 92 31.49 21.53 -10.70
C GLN A 92 31.40 20.46 -11.80
N LEU A 93 31.16 19.20 -11.41
CA LEU A 93 31.02 18.06 -12.33
C LEU A 93 29.58 17.87 -12.82
N VAL A 94 28.62 18.63 -12.28
CA VAL A 94 27.22 18.62 -12.75
C VAL A 94 27.12 19.52 -13.97
N SER A 95 26.75 18.96 -15.12
CA SER A 95 26.73 19.67 -16.40
C SER A 95 25.59 20.68 -16.54
N GLU A 96 24.41 20.37 -15.99
CA GLU A 96 23.22 21.21 -16.08
C GLU A 96 23.19 22.28 -14.96
N GLU A 97 23.13 23.57 -15.32
CA GLU A 97 23.20 24.68 -14.36
C GLU A 97 22.03 24.70 -13.37
N THR A 98 20.81 24.52 -13.87
CA THR A 98 19.58 24.43 -13.09
C THR A 98 19.63 23.32 -12.05
N ALA A 99 20.17 22.15 -12.42
CA ALA A 99 20.38 21.05 -11.50
C ALA A 99 21.46 21.40 -10.46
N ARG A 100 22.58 22.01 -10.90
CA ARG A 100 23.66 22.43 -10.00
C ARG A 100 23.18 23.42 -8.94
N GLU A 101 22.36 24.41 -9.31
CA GLU A 101 21.78 25.38 -8.38
C GLU A 101 20.85 24.73 -7.35
N LYS A 102 19.97 23.82 -7.79
CA LYS A 102 19.08 23.08 -6.89
C LYS A 102 19.84 22.20 -5.91
N LEU A 103 20.85 21.46 -6.39
CA LEU A 103 21.71 20.66 -5.52
C LEU A 103 22.45 21.52 -4.51
N ARG A 104 22.98 22.68 -4.93
CA ARG A 104 23.65 23.63 -4.03
C ARG A 104 22.71 24.09 -2.91
N MET A 105 21.46 24.40 -3.23
CA MET A 105 20.43 24.77 -2.25
C MET A 105 20.15 23.64 -1.27
N TRP A 106 19.88 22.42 -1.76
CA TRP A 106 19.59 21.27 -0.90
C TRP A 106 20.79 20.84 -0.05
N LEU A 107 22.02 20.90 -0.58
CA LEU A 107 23.24 20.63 0.18
C LEU A 107 23.44 21.65 1.29
N LYS A 108 23.19 22.93 1.01
CA LYS A 108 23.24 23.97 2.04
C LYS A 108 22.23 23.66 3.15
N MET A 109 20.98 23.36 2.79
CA MET A 109 19.96 22.95 3.76
C MET A 109 20.39 21.74 4.59
N ALA A 110 20.94 20.69 3.97
CA ALA A 110 21.38 19.49 4.67
C ALA A 110 22.59 19.73 5.59
N ARG A 111 23.55 20.58 5.17
CA ARG A 111 24.76 20.90 5.95
C ARG A 111 24.47 21.84 7.11
N ASP A 112 23.56 22.78 6.91
CA ASP A 112 23.15 23.76 7.92
C ASP A 112 22.10 23.18 8.88
N ALA A 113 21.44 22.06 8.52
CA ALA A 113 20.46 21.41 9.38
C ALA A 113 21.09 20.96 10.70
N PRO A 114 20.46 21.27 11.85
CA PRO A 114 20.95 20.84 13.16
C PRO A 114 21.04 19.31 13.23
N ALA A 115 21.68 18.79 14.29
CA ALA A 115 21.54 17.38 14.61
C ALA A 115 20.04 17.11 14.84
N ILE A 116 19.45 16.26 14.01
CA ILE A 116 18.04 15.91 14.13
C ILE A 116 17.97 14.79 15.17
N GLU A 117 17.49 15.11 16.36
CA GLU A 117 17.20 14.15 17.42
C GLU A 117 15.75 13.68 17.30
N GLY A 118 15.55 12.37 17.18
CA GLY A 118 14.21 11.76 17.06
C GLY A 118 13.80 11.38 15.63
N PRO A 119 12.58 10.85 15.47
CA PRO A 119 12.08 10.35 14.19
C PRO A 119 11.82 11.47 13.19
N ILE A 120 12.04 11.18 11.91
CA ILE A 120 11.75 12.09 10.79
C ILE A 120 10.51 11.56 10.08
N GLU A 121 9.37 12.20 10.35
CA GLU A 121 8.10 11.81 9.73
C GLU A 121 8.00 12.33 8.30
N GLU A 122 7.85 11.40 7.36
CA GLU A 122 7.55 11.65 5.95
C GLU A 122 6.14 11.15 5.61
N GLN A 123 5.60 11.60 4.47
CA GLN A 123 4.24 11.24 4.05
C GLN A 123 4.19 10.66 2.65
N MET A 124 3.54 9.52 2.52
CA MET A 124 3.17 8.90 1.25
C MET A 124 1.71 9.22 0.94
N ILE A 125 1.44 9.80 -0.23
CA ILE A 125 0.08 10.02 -0.74
C ILE A 125 -0.05 9.34 -2.10
N VAL A 126 -0.95 8.37 -2.19
CA VAL A 126 -1.25 7.63 -3.42
C VAL A 126 -2.60 8.07 -3.96
N GLN A 127 -2.61 8.54 -5.21
CA GLN A 127 -3.81 8.90 -5.95
C GLN A 127 -4.24 7.76 -6.87
N GLU A 128 -5.53 7.72 -7.20
CA GLU A 128 -6.06 6.79 -8.20
C GLU A 128 -5.50 7.10 -9.60
N SER A 129 -5.25 6.05 -10.37
CA SER A 129 -4.90 6.14 -11.80
C SER A 129 -6.02 5.63 -12.71
N GLU A 130 -6.98 4.87 -12.17
CA GLU A 130 -8.15 4.41 -12.92
C GLU A 130 -9.11 5.58 -13.24
N PRO A 131 -9.65 5.67 -14.48
CA PRO A 131 -10.68 6.64 -14.82
C PRO A 131 -11.91 6.50 -13.92
N PHE A 132 -12.41 7.63 -13.39
CA PHE A 132 -13.54 7.64 -12.48
C PHE A 132 -14.81 6.96 -13.05
N THR A 133 -15.00 7.02 -14.38
CA THR A 133 -16.11 6.35 -15.07
C THR A 133 -16.09 4.83 -14.92
N ASP A 134 -14.89 4.25 -14.90
CA ASP A 134 -14.68 2.80 -14.87
C ASP A 134 -14.86 2.30 -13.43
N THR A 135 -14.33 3.05 -12.47
CA THR A 135 -14.60 2.83 -11.04
C THR A 135 -16.10 2.92 -10.74
N ARG A 136 -16.78 3.97 -11.25
CA ARG A 136 -18.23 4.15 -11.07
C ARG A 136 -19.02 2.99 -11.67
N SER A 137 -18.65 2.52 -12.86
CA SER A 137 -19.28 1.37 -13.50
C SER A 137 -19.09 0.09 -12.68
N SER A 138 -17.91 -0.11 -12.10
CA SER A 138 -17.62 -1.24 -11.22
C SER A 138 -18.47 -1.23 -9.95
N VAL A 139 -18.61 -0.08 -9.30
CA VAL A 139 -19.47 0.08 -8.12
C VAL A 139 -20.94 -0.14 -8.49
N ARG A 140 -21.39 0.36 -9.64
CA ARG A 140 -22.75 0.14 -10.13
C ARG A 140 -23.08 -1.34 -10.29
N MET A 141 -22.15 -2.15 -10.81
CA MET A 141 -22.32 -3.61 -10.89
C MET A 141 -22.50 -4.26 -9.50
N MET A 142 -21.85 -3.74 -8.46
CA MET A 142 -22.00 -4.25 -7.09
C MET A 142 -23.35 -3.90 -6.47
N ALA A 143 -23.84 -2.69 -6.73
CA ALA A 143 -25.20 -2.29 -6.35
C ALA A 143 -26.25 -3.14 -7.09
N GLN A 144 -25.99 -3.46 -8.36
CA GLN A 144 -26.90 -4.25 -9.20
C GLN A 144 -27.01 -5.73 -8.82
N ARG A 145 -26.12 -6.24 -7.95
CA ARG A 145 -26.21 -7.61 -7.44
C ARG A 145 -27.45 -7.85 -6.56
N LEU A 146 -28.08 -6.79 -6.06
CA LEU A 146 -29.27 -6.87 -5.21
C LEU A 146 -30.56 -6.48 -5.94
N SER A 147 -30.47 -5.68 -7.01
CA SER A 147 -31.60 -5.18 -7.79
C SER A 147 -31.15 -4.79 -9.19
N THR A 148 -31.98 -4.97 -10.22
CA THR A 148 -31.68 -4.57 -11.60
C THR A 148 -31.45 -3.05 -11.72
N LEU A 149 -32.24 -2.28 -10.98
CA LEU A 149 -32.07 -0.84 -10.80
C LEU A 149 -31.24 -0.60 -9.52
N PRO A 150 -30.01 -0.08 -9.62
CA PRO A 150 -29.20 0.20 -8.45
C PRO A 150 -29.84 1.30 -7.62
N LEU A 151 -29.86 1.13 -6.30
CA LEU A 151 -30.36 2.15 -5.37
C LEU A 151 -29.32 3.23 -5.06
N VAL A 152 -28.04 2.96 -5.40
CA VAL A 152 -26.91 3.81 -5.05
C VAL A 152 -25.90 3.88 -6.19
N GLU A 153 -25.11 4.95 -6.20
CA GLU A 153 -24.03 5.13 -7.18
C GLU A 153 -22.81 5.83 -6.57
N LEU A 154 -21.63 5.56 -7.13
CA LEU A 154 -20.41 6.32 -6.83
C LEU A 154 -20.47 7.70 -7.48
N GLN A 155 -20.33 8.75 -6.66
CA GLN A 155 -20.25 10.13 -7.13
C GLN A 155 -19.02 10.84 -6.54
N LYS A 156 -18.60 11.94 -7.18
CA LYS A 156 -17.54 12.84 -6.71
C LYS A 156 -18.02 14.29 -6.81
N PRO A 157 -18.92 14.75 -5.90
CA PRO A 157 -19.47 16.09 -5.98
C PRO A 157 -18.39 17.16 -5.80
N LYS A 158 -18.38 18.19 -6.64
CA LYS A 158 -17.34 19.25 -6.63
C LYS A 158 -17.26 20.04 -5.32
N GLN A 159 -18.36 20.15 -4.59
CA GLN A 159 -18.48 20.91 -3.34
C GLN A 159 -18.47 20.00 -2.09
N SER A 160 -18.02 18.75 -2.21
CA SER A 160 -17.96 17.82 -1.09
C SER A 160 -16.59 17.86 -0.42
N LEU A 161 -16.58 17.94 0.91
CA LEU A 161 -15.37 17.75 1.72
C LEU A 161 -14.91 16.28 1.79
N TYR A 162 -15.74 15.34 1.32
CA TYR A 162 -15.49 13.90 1.42
C TYR A 162 -14.84 13.30 0.16
N GLY A 163 -14.67 14.08 -0.91
CA GLY A 163 -14.18 13.57 -2.18
C GLY A 163 -15.17 12.60 -2.84
N ARG A 164 -14.75 11.35 -3.09
CA ARG A 164 -15.59 10.30 -3.68
C ARG A 164 -16.47 9.68 -2.60
N GLY A 165 -17.72 9.36 -2.93
CA GLY A 165 -18.67 8.77 -2.00
C GLY A 165 -19.78 7.99 -2.68
N ILE A 166 -20.48 7.16 -1.93
CA ILE A 166 -21.68 6.45 -2.40
C ILE A 166 -22.92 7.27 -2.05
N TYR A 167 -23.78 7.53 -3.02
CA TYR A 167 -24.98 8.37 -2.86
C TYR A 167 -26.23 7.60 -3.26
N ALA A 168 -27.34 7.84 -2.55
CA ALA A 168 -28.64 7.29 -2.87
C ALA A 168 -29.18 7.92 -4.17
N LEU A 169 -29.69 7.07 -5.07
CA LEU A 169 -30.32 7.48 -6.33
C LEU A 169 -31.83 7.75 -6.20
N ASP A 170 -32.44 7.31 -5.10
CA ASP A 170 -33.85 7.52 -4.76
C ASP A 170 -33.98 7.45 -3.22
N ARG A 171 -35.19 7.66 -2.68
CA ARG A 171 -35.49 7.39 -1.28
C ARG A 171 -35.35 5.90 -0.98
N ILE A 172 -34.59 5.58 0.07
CA ILE A 172 -34.36 4.21 0.52
C ILE A 172 -34.90 4.06 1.93
N ASN A 173 -35.77 3.06 2.15
CA ASN A 173 -36.31 2.77 3.48
C ASN A 173 -35.23 2.20 4.40
N SER A 174 -35.42 2.35 5.71
CA SER A 174 -34.61 1.65 6.72
C SER A 174 -34.54 0.13 6.48
N SER A 175 -33.44 -0.48 6.88
CA SER A 175 -33.19 -1.93 6.81
C SER A 175 -33.15 -2.50 5.38
N THR A 176 -32.86 -1.64 4.39
CA THR A 176 -32.78 -2.05 2.97
C THR A 176 -31.33 -2.37 2.60
N PRO A 177 -31.04 -3.56 2.03
CA PRO A 177 -29.74 -3.85 1.46
C PRO A 177 -29.55 -3.08 0.14
N VAL A 178 -28.47 -2.32 0.02
CA VAL A 178 -28.23 -1.41 -1.11
C VAL A 178 -27.02 -1.78 -1.97
N MET A 179 -26.07 -2.54 -1.42
CA MET A 179 -24.89 -3.00 -2.16
C MET A 179 -24.36 -4.33 -1.61
N LEU A 180 -23.91 -5.21 -2.51
CA LEU A 180 -23.23 -6.46 -2.19
C LEU A 180 -21.86 -6.49 -2.89
N ASP A 181 -20.79 -6.31 -2.13
CA ASP A 181 -19.43 -6.43 -2.63
C ASP A 181 -18.74 -7.72 -2.13
N GLN A 182 -17.79 -8.19 -2.92
CA GLN A 182 -16.93 -9.35 -2.62
C GLN A 182 -15.50 -8.86 -2.41
N PRO A 183 -14.77 -9.38 -1.41
CA PRO A 183 -13.39 -8.97 -1.19
C PRO A 183 -12.54 -9.39 -2.38
N PHE A 184 -11.66 -8.50 -2.83
CA PHE A 184 -10.70 -8.82 -3.91
C PHE A 184 -9.34 -9.21 -3.36
N LEU A 185 -9.06 -8.85 -2.11
CA LEU A 185 -7.92 -9.31 -1.35
C LEU A 185 -8.43 -9.76 0.01
N VAL A 186 -7.95 -10.92 0.46
CA VAL A 186 -8.04 -11.32 1.87
C VAL A 186 -6.68 -11.78 2.35
N GLN A 187 -6.37 -11.51 3.60
CA GLN A 187 -5.19 -12.06 4.27
C GLN A 187 -5.64 -12.68 5.59
N ARG A 188 -5.36 -13.98 5.76
CA ARG A 188 -5.75 -14.70 6.99
C ARG A 188 -4.79 -14.38 8.11
N MET A 189 -5.36 -14.27 9.32
CA MET A 189 -4.62 -14.15 10.57
C MET A 189 -4.53 -15.48 11.32
N ARG A 190 -5.53 -16.36 11.14
CA ARG A 190 -5.66 -17.62 11.89
C ARG A 190 -5.74 -18.82 10.94
N ASP A 191 -5.18 -19.94 11.36
CA ASP A 191 -5.15 -21.18 10.56
C ASP A 191 -6.48 -21.94 10.55
N ASP A 192 -7.40 -21.60 11.46
CA ASP A 192 -8.79 -22.08 11.44
C ASP A 192 -9.67 -21.35 10.40
N ALA A 193 -9.08 -20.48 9.58
CA ALA A 193 -9.75 -19.78 8.49
C ALA A 193 -9.17 -20.17 7.13
N CYS A 194 -10.06 -20.24 6.13
CA CYS A 194 -9.68 -20.47 4.76
C CYS A 194 -8.77 -19.36 4.24
N ALA A 195 -7.63 -19.74 3.65
CA ALA A 195 -6.65 -18.80 3.09
C ALA A 195 -7.18 -17.92 1.93
N HIS A 196 -8.29 -18.34 1.28
CA HIS A 196 -8.84 -17.69 0.09
C HIS A 196 -10.08 -16.82 0.37
N CYS A 197 -10.93 -17.20 1.33
CA CYS A 197 -12.20 -16.49 1.58
C CYS A 197 -12.44 -16.12 3.06
N LEU A 198 -11.53 -16.51 3.96
CA LEU A 198 -11.62 -16.34 5.41
C LEU A 198 -12.81 -17.07 6.09
N ALA A 199 -13.54 -17.93 5.38
CA ALA A 199 -14.55 -18.78 6.00
C ALA A 199 -13.89 -19.73 7.02
N THR A 200 -14.54 -19.91 8.17
CA THR A 200 -14.08 -20.83 9.21
C THR A 200 -14.02 -22.26 8.67
N ILE A 201 -12.90 -22.93 8.91
CA ILE A 201 -12.71 -24.35 8.62
C ILE A 201 -13.12 -25.14 9.87
N GLY A 202 -14.14 -25.98 9.75
CA GLY A 202 -14.69 -26.74 10.88
C GLY A 202 -13.67 -27.70 11.52
N ARG A 203 -13.74 -27.82 12.84
CA ARG A 203 -12.96 -28.80 13.64
C ARG A 203 -13.66 -30.16 13.81
N SER A 204 -14.91 -30.31 13.36
CA SER A 204 -15.70 -31.55 13.55
C SER A 204 -16.62 -31.84 12.36
N GLY A 205 -16.64 -33.09 11.89
CA GLY A 205 -17.39 -33.58 10.73
C GLY A 205 -16.50 -34.30 9.69
N ALA A 206 -17.09 -34.85 8.62
CA ALA A 206 -16.38 -35.59 7.55
C ALA A 206 -15.33 -34.77 6.77
N SER A 207 -15.30 -33.45 6.99
CA SER A 207 -14.32 -32.48 6.46
C SER A 207 -13.53 -31.78 7.59
N ALA A 208 -13.28 -32.48 8.71
CA ALA A 208 -12.44 -31.99 9.79
C ALA A 208 -11.02 -31.70 9.27
N GLY A 209 -10.64 -30.41 9.22
CA GLY A 209 -9.30 -29.97 8.79
C GLY A 209 -9.22 -29.26 7.44
N GLY A 210 -10.33 -29.13 6.71
CA GLY A 210 -10.36 -28.40 5.43
C GLY A 210 -9.63 -29.12 4.28
N VAL A 211 -9.72 -28.54 3.08
CA VAL A 211 -8.99 -29.03 1.89
C VAL A 211 -7.59 -28.45 1.91
N ARG A 212 -6.56 -29.30 1.84
CA ARG A 212 -5.15 -28.87 1.79
C ARG A 212 -4.66 -28.62 0.37
N CYS A 213 -3.63 -27.80 0.23
CA CYS A 213 -2.91 -27.63 -1.03
C CYS A 213 -2.25 -28.95 -1.47
N ALA A 214 -2.47 -29.34 -2.72
CA ALA A 214 -1.93 -30.58 -3.29
C ALA A 214 -0.39 -30.58 -3.48
N HIS A 215 0.25 -29.43 -3.34
CA HIS A 215 1.69 -29.27 -3.62
C HIS A 215 2.55 -29.08 -2.37
N CYS A 216 2.02 -28.42 -1.33
CA CYS A 216 2.77 -28.16 -0.10
C CYS A 216 2.20 -28.83 1.14
N ASP A 217 0.94 -29.26 1.11
CA ASP A 217 0.18 -29.76 2.27
C ASP A 217 0.12 -28.81 3.49
N ARG A 218 0.58 -27.55 3.35
CA ARG A 218 0.61 -26.53 4.42
C ARG A 218 -0.62 -25.63 4.42
N GLU A 219 -1.03 -25.14 3.25
CA GLU A 219 -2.12 -24.15 3.14
C GLU A 219 -3.50 -24.82 3.10
N THR A 220 -4.48 -24.27 3.81
CA THR A 220 -5.81 -24.86 4.03
C THR A 220 -6.96 -24.00 3.50
N TYR A 221 -7.99 -24.68 2.96
CA TYR A 221 -9.13 -24.07 2.29
C TYR A 221 -10.45 -24.70 2.74
N CYS A 222 -11.56 -23.96 2.66
CA CYS A 222 -12.87 -24.49 3.03
C CYS A 222 -13.47 -25.44 1.96
N SER A 223 -12.98 -25.39 0.72
CA SER A 223 -13.47 -26.18 -0.40
C SER A 223 -12.39 -26.38 -1.47
N VAL A 224 -12.59 -27.38 -2.33
CA VAL A 224 -11.76 -27.60 -3.53
C VAL A 224 -11.78 -26.37 -4.43
N ALA A 225 -12.94 -25.72 -4.59
CA ALA A 225 -13.07 -24.49 -5.37
C ALA A 225 -12.18 -23.36 -4.84
N CYS A 226 -12.14 -23.15 -3.52
CA CYS A 226 -11.25 -22.16 -2.90
C CYS A 226 -9.77 -22.50 -3.05
N ARG A 227 -9.39 -23.78 -2.92
CA ARG A 227 -8.02 -24.22 -3.17
C ARG A 227 -7.59 -23.94 -4.60
N ASP A 228 -8.42 -24.31 -5.57
CA ASP A 228 -8.09 -24.21 -6.99
C ASP A 228 -8.10 -22.74 -7.46
N ALA A 229 -8.99 -21.91 -6.92
CA ALA A 229 -8.98 -20.46 -7.15
C ALA A 229 -7.71 -19.82 -6.57
N ALA A 230 -7.37 -20.12 -5.30
CA ALA A 230 -6.14 -19.65 -4.70
C ALA A 230 -4.90 -20.03 -5.49
N TRP A 231 -4.82 -21.29 -5.96
CA TRP A 231 -3.71 -21.75 -6.81
C TRP A 231 -3.57 -20.90 -8.07
N ARG A 232 -4.67 -20.69 -8.80
CA ARG A 232 -4.67 -19.89 -10.03
C ARG A 232 -4.36 -18.42 -9.81
N GLU A 233 -4.78 -17.84 -8.69
CA GLU A 233 -4.71 -16.39 -8.47
C GLU A 233 -3.40 -15.94 -7.82
N TYR A 234 -2.89 -16.68 -6.82
CA TYR A 234 -1.70 -16.25 -6.08
C TYR A 234 -0.83 -17.40 -5.55
N HIS A 235 -1.44 -18.50 -5.08
CA HIS A 235 -0.71 -19.53 -4.33
C HIS A 235 0.30 -20.29 -5.18
N VAL A 236 0.15 -20.37 -6.50
CA VAL A 236 1.18 -20.96 -7.39
C VAL A 236 2.55 -20.29 -7.23
N CYS A 237 2.59 -18.97 -7.00
CA CYS A 237 3.82 -18.20 -6.81
C CYS A 237 4.26 -18.10 -5.34
N ALA A 238 3.36 -18.35 -4.39
CA ALA A 238 3.63 -18.32 -2.95
C ALA A 238 3.91 -19.70 -2.34
N CYS A 239 3.56 -20.79 -3.03
CA CYS A 239 3.68 -22.14 -2.52
C CYS A 239 5.16 -22.54 -2.35
N VAL A 240 5.50 -23.13 -1.19
CA VAL A 240 6.87 -23.59 -0.88
C VAL A 240 7.47 -24.54 -1.93
N SER A 241 6.64 -25.35 -2.60
CA SER A 241 7.10 -26.25 -3.68
C SER A 241 7.57 -25.51 -4.95
N ARG A 242 7.23 -24.22 -5.09
CA ARG A 242 7.55 -23.37 -6.23
C ARG A 242 8.48 -22.22 -5.85
N ASN A 243 8.33 -21.70 -4.64
CA ASN A 243 9.03 -20.52 -4.16
C ASN A 243 9.37 -20.66 -2.66
N GLU A 244 10.45 -21.38 -2.38
CA GLU A 244 10.92 -21.61 -1.01
C GLU A 244 11.30 -20.30 -0.30
N MET A 245 11.94 -19.37 -1.01
CA MET A 245 12.35 -18.08 -0.46
C MET A 245 11.14 -17.25 0.02
N TYR A 246 10.10 -17.14 -0.80
CA TYR A 246 8.86 -16.46 -0.40
C TYR A 246 8.19 -17.19 0.77
N ALA A 247 8.07 -18.52 0.68
CA ALA A 247 7.38 -19.29 1.71
C ALA A 247 8.09 -19.23 3.08
N PHE A 248 9.42 -19.17 3.09
CA PHE A 248 10.20 -18.96 4.31
C PHE A 248 9.92 -17.59 4.92
N TRP A 249 9.94 -16.54 4.10
CA TRP A 249 9.59 -15.18 4.56
C TRP A 249 8.15 -15.09 5.06
N GLU A 250 7.19 -15.70 4.35
CA GLU A 250 5.78 -15.72 4.75
C GLU A 250 5.60 -16.43 6.10
N GLY A 251 6.29 -17.55 6.31
CA GLY A 251 6.29 -18.28 7.59
C GLY A 251 6.78 -17.41 8.75
N ALA A 252 7.93 -16.75 8.58
CA ALA A 252 8.50 -15.86 9.60
C ALA A 252 7.59 -14.65 9.90
N MET A 253 6.82 -14.16 8.92
CA MET A 253 5.86 -13.09 9.14
C MET A 253 4.58 -13.60 9.82
N ARG A 254 4.14 -14.82 9.53
CA ARG A 254 2.99 -15.45 10.19
C ARG A 254 3.24 -15.71 11.67
N GLU A 255 4.46 -16.07 12.06
CA GLU A 255 4.82 -16.21 13.49
C GLU A 255 4.59 -14.91 14.27
N ARG A 256 4.83 -13.74 13.64
CA ARG A 256 4.59 -12.43 14.25
C ARG A 256 3.11 -12.11 14.46
N LEU A 257 2.19 -12.78 13.75
CA LEU A 257 0.76 -12.63 14.00
C LEU A 257 0.35 -13.13 15.39
N LEU A 258 1.15 -14.03 15.97
CA LEU A 258 0.96 -14.59 17.31
C LEU A 258 1.52 -13.69 18.42
N SER A 259 2.10 -12.53 18.09
CA SER A 259 2.58 -11.57 19.09
C SER A 259 1.44 -11.08 19.98
N ASP A 260 1.71 -10.97 21.28
CA ASP A 260 0.77 -10.38 22.26
C ASP A 260 0.55 -8.89 22.00
N LYS A 261 1.46 -8.24 21.27
CA LYS A 261 1.36 -6.83 20.89
C LYS A 261 0.51 -6.70 19.62
N MET A 262 -0.65 -6.08 19.78
CA MET A 262 -1.59 -5.87 18.69
C MET A 262 -0.99 -5.06 17.52
N GLU A 263 -0.10 -4.11 17.79
CA GLU A 263 0.59 -3.31 16.76
C GLU A 263 1.51 -4.17 15.89
N GLU A 264 2.30 -5.06 16.49
CA GLU A 264 3.19 -5.98 15.77
C GLU A 264 2.38 -6.97 14.93
N SER A 265 1.30 -7.52 15.49
CA SER A 265 0.40 -8.43 14.77
C SER A 265 -0.30 -7.75 13.59
N ARG A 266 -0.71 -6.47 13.73
CA ARG A 266 -1.27 -5.66 12.64
C ARG A 266 -0.24 -5.34 11.56
N ALA A 267 0.97 -4.95 11.94
CA ALA A 267 2.06 -4.69 11.01
C ALA A 267 2.40 -5.95 10.20
N ALA A 268 2.49 -7.11 10.85
CA ALA A 268 2.71 -8.40 10.19
C ALA A 268 1.57 -8.75 9.22
N LEU A 269 0.32 -8.50 9.60
CA LEU A 269 -0.84 -8.72 8.73
C LEU A 269 -0.80 -7.82 7.48
N ALA A 270 -0.45 -6.55 7.64
CA ALA A 270 -0.28 -5.62 6.53
C ALA A 270 0.87 -6.04 5.60
N CYS A 271 2.02 -6.46 6.15
CA CYS A 271 3.14 -7.00 5.37
C CYS A 271 2.71 -8.20 4.52
N LEU A 272 1.98 -9.15 5.12
CA LEU A 272 1.46 -10.32 4.40
C LEU A 272 0.46 -9.94 3.30
N ALA A 273 -0.41 -8.96 3.55
CA ALA A 273 -1.36 -8.47 2.55
C ALA A 273 -0.67 -7.77 1.36
N VAL A 274 0.32 -6.91 1.63
CA VAL A 274 1.14 -6.25 0.60
C VAL A 274 1.95 -7.27 -0.20
N ALA A 275 2.56 -8.26 0.46
CA ALA A 275 3.27 -9.33 -0.22
C ALA A 275 2.33 -10.16 -1.11
N LYS A 276 1.10 -10.45 -0.64
CA LYS A 276 0.08 -11.14 -1.44
C LYS A 276 -0.35 -10.33 -2.67
N LEU A 277 -0.40 -8.99 -2.59
CA LEU A 277 -0.59 -8.13 -3.77
C LEU A 277 0.58 -8.25 -4.75
N CYS A 278 1.82 -8.29 -4.27
CA CYS A 278 2.99 -8.52 -5.13
C CYS A 278 2.97 -9.91 -5.80
N VAL A 279 2.50 -10.93 -5.09
CA VAL A 279 2.28 -12.27 -5.65
C VAL A 279 1.19 -12.26 -6.72
N LEU A 280 0.04 -11.61 -6.45
CA LEU A 280 -1.06 -11.45 -7.41
C LEU A 280 -0.57 -10.75 -8.68
N SER A 281 0.22 -9.67 -8.55
CA SER A 281 0.76 -8.94 -9.69
C SER A 281 1.80 -9.75 -10.46
N THR A 282 2.55 -10.64 -9.78
CA THR A 282 3.44 -11.62 -10.43
C THR A 282 2.66 -12.61 -11.27
N VAL A 283 1.58 -13.19 -10.74
CA VAL A 283 0.72 -14.13 -11.50
C VAL A 283 0.08 -13.43 -12.70
N GLN A 284 -0.37 -12.19 -12.53
CA GLN A 284 -1.01 -11.40 -13.59
C GLN A 284 -0.02 -10.70 -14.53
N GLN A 285 1.29 -10.83 -14.30
CA GLN A 285 2.36 -10.21 -15.11
C GLN A 285 2.18 -8.69 -15.27
N MET A 286 1.88 -8.01 -14.18
CA MET A 286 1.63 -6.57 -14.19
C MET A 286 2.27 -5.85 -13.01
N HIS A 287 2.37 -4.53 -13.10
CA HIS A 287 2.83 -3.69 -12.00
C HIS A 287 1.84 -3.77 -10.81
N PRO A 288 2.29 -3.90 -9.55
CA PRO A 288 1.38 -4.08 -8.42
C PRO A 288 0.40 -2.91 -8.21
N LEU A 289 0.83 -1.67 -8.44
CA LEU A 289 -0.07 -0.50 -8.38
C LEU A 289 -1.04 -0.40 -9.57
N ALA A 290 -0.83 -1.20 -10.62
CA ALA A 290 -1.75 -1.29 -11.75
C ALA A 290 -2.78 -2.42 -11.60
N LEU A 291 -2.69 -3.23 -10.53
CA LEU A 291 -3.66 -4.31 -10.28
C LEU A 291 -5.09 -3.76 -10.33
N PRO A 292 -6.05 -4.48 -10.95
CA PRO A 292 -7.44 -4.06 -10.98
C PRO A 292 -7.93 -3.78 -9.56
N ARG A 293 -8.75 -2.74 -9.41
CA ARG A 293 -9.28 -2.24 -8.13
C ARG A 293 -8.22 -1.55 -7.26
N ILE A 294 -6.96 -1.99 -7.21
CA ILE A 294 -5.89 -1.27 -6.50
C ILE A 294 -5.65 0.11 -7.12
N CYS A 295 -5.57 0.19 -8.44
CA CYS A 295 -5.38 1.45 -9.18
C CYS A 295 -6.54 2.46 -9.01
N SER A 296 -7.69 2.02 -8.49
CA SER A 296 -8.85 2.87 -8.20
C SER A 296 -8.81 3.49 -6.79
N LEU A 297 -8.02 2.90 -5.89
CA LEU A 297 -7.97 3.28 -4.48
C LEU A 297 -7.01 4.44 -4.24
N ARG A 298 -7.24 5.15 -3.13
CA ARG A 298 -6.31 6.15 -2.60
C ARG A 298 -5.68 5.61 -1.33
N GLY A 299 -4.47 6.05 -1.05
CA GLY A 299 -3.74 5.70 0.15
C GLY A 299 -3.06 6.92 0.76
N ARG A 300 -2.99 6.95 2.08
CA ARG A 300 -2.09 7.85 2.81
C ARG A 300 -1.41 7.08 3.94
N ALA A 301 -0.12 7.31 4.11
CA ALA A 301 0.64 6.76 5.22
C ALA A 301 1.70 7.78 5.68
N ASP A 302 1.80 7.94 6.99
CA ASP A 302 2.93 8.61 7.62
C ASP A 302 3.95 7.52 8.02
N TYR A 303 5.24 7.81 7.84
CA TYR A 303 6.30 6.86 8.18
C TYR A 303 7.55 7.57 8.66
N ASP A 304 8.29 6.92 9.57
CA ASP A 304 9.63 7.37 9.95
C ASP A 304 10.62 7.04 8.82
N ALA A 305 11.36 8.04 8.36
CA ALA A 305 12.26 7.93 7.22
C ALA A 305 13.38 6.88 7.42
N SER A 306 13.95 6.80 8.62
CA SER A 306 15.08 5.91 8.93
C SER A 306 14.61 4.46 9.02
N THR A 307 13.56 4.22 9.79
CA THR A 307 12.92 2.91 9.94
C THR A 307 12.37 2.41 8.61
N ALA A 308 11.69 3.27 7.83
CA ALA A 308 11.16 2.86 6.54
C ALA A 308 12.27 2.47 5.55
N LEU A 309 13.37 3.24 5.50
CA LEU A 309 14.51 2.91 4.63
C LEU A 309 15.15 1.56 5.01
N SER A 310 15.26 1.29 6.31
CA SER A 310 15.80 0.03 6.82
C SER A 310 14.84 -1.15 6.58
N GLU A 311 13.60 -1.04 7.04
CA GLU A 311 12.66 -2.16 7.11
C GLU A 311 11.90 -2.36 5.79
N VAL A 312 11.29 -1.30 5.24
CA VAL A 312 10.55 -1.39 3.97
C VAL A 312 11.52 -1.54 2.80
N GLY A 313 12.70 -0.90 2.87
CA GLY A 313 13.78 -1.12 1.91
C GLY A 313 14.26 -2.58 1.89
N ALA A 314 14.48 -3.20 3.07
CA ALA A 314 14.83 -4.61 3.17
C ALA A 314 13.70 -5.51 2.64
N LEU A 315 12.44 -5.22 2.99
CA LEU A 315 11.28 -5.95 2.49
C LEU A 315 11.18 -5.89 0.96
N ALA A 316 11.42 -4.71 0.36
CA ALA A 316 11.44 -4.52 -1.09
C ALA A 316 12.50 -5.42 -1.75
N VAL A 317 13.72 -5.45 -1.21
CA VAL A 317 14.78 -6.33 -1.72
C VAL A 317 14.41 -7.81 -1.61
N THR A 318 13.86 -8.23 -0.47
CA THR A 318 13.45 -9.62 -0.25
C THR A 318 12.34 -10.04 -1.22
N LEU A 319 11.27 -9.25 -1.33
CA LEU A 319 10.14 -9.57 -2.21
C LEU A 319 10.51 -9.47 -3.69
N ALA A 320 11.29 -8.45 -4.09
CA ALA A 320 11.78 -8.30 -5.46
C ALA A 320 12.58 -9.52 -5.90
N THR A 321 13.43 -10.05 -5.01
CA THR A 321 14.24 -11.24 -5.27
C THR A 321 13.37 -12.50 -5.31
N ALA A 322 12.52 -12.71 -4.29
CA ALA A 322 11.69 -13.90 -4.18
C ALA A 322 10.68 -14.03 -5.32
N LEU A 323 10.11 -12.92 -5.78
CA LEU A 323 9.09 -12.87 -6.83
C LEU A 323 9.66 -12.55 -8.22
N ARG A 324 10.97 -12.33 -8.32
CA ARG A 324 11.66 -11.90 -9.55
C ARG A 324 11.08 -10.62 -10.16
N GLN A 325 10.66 -9.69 -9.30
CA GLN A 325 10.08 -8.40 -9.69
C GLN A 325 11.16 -7.31 -9.62
N THR A 326 11.82 -7.03 -10.75
CA THR A 326 12.93 -6.07 -10.80
C THR A 326 12.51 -4.60 -10.59
N HIS A 327 11.21 -4.32 -10.66
CA HIS A 327 10.61 -3.00 -10.51
C HIS A 327 10.01 -2.76 -9.12
N LEU A 328 10.19 -3.69 -8.18
CA LEU A 328 9.64 -3.56 -6.83
C LEU A 328 10.67 -2.82 -5.95
N TYR A 329 10.51 -1.51 -5.86
CA TYR A 329 11.31 -0.64 -4.99
C TYR A 329 10.57 -0.35 -3.69
N MET A 330 11.23 0.39 -2.80
CA MET A 330 10.59 0.85 -1.57
C MET A 330 9.34 1.69 -1.86
N GLU A 331 9.33 2.44 -2.97
CA GLU A 331 8.20 3.24 -3.43
C GLU A 331 6.92 2.42 -3.59
N GLU A 332 6.98 1.33 -4.36
CA GLU A 332 5.81 0.50 -4.64
C GLU A 332 5.28 -0.13 -3.35
N LEU A 333 6.16 -0.60 -2.47
CA LEU A 333 5.75 -1.17 -1.20
C LEU A 333 5.09 -0.13 -0.28
N LEU A 334 5.69 1.05 -0.10
CA LEU A 334 5.09 2.11 0.70
C LEU A 334 3.74 2.56 0.12
N SER A 335 3.62 2.62 -1.21
CA SER A 335 2.37 2.95 -1.88
C SER A 335 1.29 1.89 -1.60
N LEU A 336 1.66 0.60 -1.65
CA LEU A 336 0.75 -0.50 -1.31
C LEU A 336 0.37 -0.48 0.18
N PHE A 337 1.30 -0.20 1.09
CA PHE A 337 0.99 -0.03 2.52
C PHE A 337 -0.03 1.09 2.73
N ALA A 338 0.21 2.25 2.12
CA ALA A 338 -0.71 3.39 2.19
C ALA A 338 -2.11 3.02 1.69
N ILE A 339 -2.23 2.30 0.57
CA ILE A 339 -3.51 1.83 0.04
C ILE A 339 -4.16 0.82 0.98
N VAL A 340 -3.44 -0.20 1.42
CA VAL A 340 -3.96 -1.29 2.27
C VAL A 340 -4.48 -0.71 3.59
N GLN A 341 -3.65 0.05 4.30
CA GLN A 341 -4.00 0.60 5.63
C GLN A 341 -5.15 1.60 5.57
N THR A 342 -5.28 2.35 4.47
CA THR A 342 -6.40 3.28 4.28
C THR A 342 -7.73 2.56 4.03
N ASN A 343 -7.69 1.39 3.39
CA ASN A 343 -8.88 0.73 2.84
C ASN A 343 -9.21 -0.62 3.50
N GLU A 344 -8.46 -1.03 4.53
CA GLU A 344 -8.62 -2.33 5.17
C GLU A 344 -9.89 -2.46 6.02
N PHE A 345 -10.52 -3.61 5.88
CA PHE A 345 -11.57 -4.07 6.77
C PHE A 345 -11.02 -5.21 7.60
N LEU A 346 -10.85 -4.93 8.90
CA LEU A 346 -10.41 -5.92 9.87
C LEU A 346 -11.58 -6.82 10.27
N LEU A 347 -11.31 -8.12 10.28
CA LEU A 347 -12.26 -9.18 10.54
C LEU A 347 -11.69 -10.11 11.62
N PRO A 348 -12.51 -10.87 12.36
CA PRO A 348 -12.01 -11.77 13.40
C PRO A 348 -10.97 -12.81 12.92
N SER A 349 -11.02 -13.18 11.64
CA SER A 349 -10.15 -14.19 11.03
C SER A 349 -9.01 -13.60 10.18
N GLY A 350 -8.89 -12.28 10.07
CA GLY A 350 -7.90 -11.62 9.22
C GLY A 350 -8.34 -10.24 8.73
N MET A 351 -7.92 -9.88 7.52
CA MET A 351 -8.32 -8.63 6.88
C MET A 351 -8.81 -8.86 5.46
N ALA A 352 -9.57 -7.90 4.96
CA ALA A 352 -10.05 -7.90 3.58
C ALA A 352 -10.01 -6.48 2.97
N LEU A 353 -9.78 -6.42 1.66
CA LEU A 353 -10.04 -5.24 0.85
C LEU A 353 -11.24 -5.51 -0.05
N TYR A 354 -12.13 -4.52 -0.08
CA TYR A 354 -13.33 -4.49 -0.92
C TYR A 354 -13.17 -3.34 -1.89
N HIS A 355 -13.84 -3.38 -3.02
CA HIS A 355 -13.75 -2.30 -3.98
C HIS A 355 -14.87 -1.29 -3.74
N GLY A 356 -16.14 -1.71 -3.74
CA GLY A 356 -17.28 -0.85 -3.48
C GLY A 356 -17.31 -0.27 -2.07
N TYR A 357 -16.97 -1.07 -1.05
CA TYR A 357 -17.02 -0.60 0.34
C TYR A 357 -15.93 0.43 0.69
N SER A 358 -14.83 0.47 -0.06
CA SER A 358 -13.76 1.46 0.13
C SER A 358 -14.16 2.89 -0.27
N PHE A 359 -15.31 3.08 -0.93
CA PHE A 359 -15.84 4.42 -1.26
C PHE A 359 -16.89 4.92 -0.26
N LEU A 360 -17.17 4.18 0.80
CA LEU A 360 -18.07 4.64 1.86
C LEU A 360 -17.32 5.55 2.81
N ASN A 361 -17.80 6.77 3.00
CA ASN A 361 -17.17 7.72 3.92
C ASN A 361 -17.57 7.49 5.38
N HIS A 362 -16.84 8.13 6.28
CA HIS A 362 -17.08 8.03 7.72
C HIS A 362 -18.20 8.96 8.21
N SER A 363 -19.04 8.44 9.11
CA SER A 363 -19.82 9.22 10.09
C SER A 363 -19.79 8.51 11.44
N CYS A 364 -19.67 9.27 12.55
CA CYS A 364 -19.83 8.72 13.91
C CYS A 364 -21.29 8.35 14.21
N GLU A 365 -22.24 8.92 13.46
CA GLU A 365 -23.66 8.61 13.44
C GLU A 365 -24.03 8.15 12.01
N PRO A 366 -23.66 6.91 11.62
CA PRO A 366 -23.80 6.44 10.26
C PRO A 366 -25.26 6.16 9.91
N ASN A 367 -25.60 6.28 8.61
CA ASN A 367 -26.91 5.86 8.09
C ASN A 367 -26.87 4.44 7.50
N CYS A 368 -25.71 3.79 7.46
CA CYS A 368 -25.55 2.42 6.96
C CYS A 368 -24.63 1.57 7.85
N ALA A 369 -24.79 0.25 7.78
CA ALA A 369 -23.89 -0.73 8.38
C ALA A 369 -23.58 -1.88 7.43
N LEU A 370 -22.44 -2.54 7.63
CA LEU A 370 -22.06 -3.75 6.91
C LEU A 370 -22.47 -4.99 7.71
N LEU A 371 -23.52 -5.68 7.25
CA LEU A 371 -24.07 -6.88 7.88
C LEU A 371 -23.64 -8.14 7.13
N GLY A 372 -23.36 -9.24 7.84
CA GLY A 372 -23.02 -10.53 7.25
C GLY A 372 -21.91 -11.24 8.02
N SER A 373 -21.88 -12.57 7.94
CA SER A 373 -20.82 -13.40 8.52
C SER A 373 -19.70 -13.62 7.50
N GLY A 374 -18.46 -13.37 7.94
CA GLY A 374 -17.26 -13.55 7.12
C GLY A 374 -17.01 -12.44 6.09
N ALA A 375 -15.98 -12.63 5.27
CA ALA A 375 -15.55 -11.62 4.30
C ALA A 375 -16.41 -11.59 3.03
N ALA A 376 -16.76 -12.75 2.48
CA ALA A 376 -17.45 -12.85 1.18
C ALA A 376 -18.93 -12.41 1.21
N ASN A 377 -19.62 -12.43 2.35
CA ASN A 377 -21.09 -12.27 2.37
C ASN A 377 -21.58 -11.03 3.11
N ARG A 378 -20.78 -9.96 3.14
CA ARG A 378 -21.20 -8.70 3.77
C ARG A 378 -22.07 -7.88 2.82
N ARG A 379 -23.15 -7.30 3.32
CA ARG A 379 -24.09 -6.41 2.61
C ARG A 379 -24.08 -5.05 3.29
N LEU A 380 -24.11 -3.98 2.50
CA LEU A 380 -24.39 -2.65 3.01
C LEU A 380 -25.90 -2.49 3.19
N VAL A 381 -26.34 -2.17 4.40
CA VAL A 381 -27.76 -2.06 4.77
C VAL A 381 -28.00 -0.70 5.43
N THR A 382 -29.10 -0.04 5.07
CA THR A 382 -29.52 1.23 5.69
C THR A 382 -29.99 1.02 7.14
N LEU A 383 -29.62 1.93 8.03
CA LEU A 383 -30.00 1.94 9.45
C LEU A 383 -31.22 2.82 9.75
N ARG A 384 -31.57 3.67 8.79
CA ARG A 384 -32.73 4.56 8.80
C ARG A 384 -33.15 4.85 7.36
N ASP A 385 -34.25 5.56 7.20
CA ASP A 385 -34.60 6.12 5.90
C ASP A 385 -33.51 7.07 5.39
N VAL A 386 -33.17 6.94 4.11
CA VAL A 386 -32.15 7.74 3.40
C VAL A 386 -32.85 8.47 2.26
N ARG A 387 -32.61 9.77 2.14
CA ARG A 387 -33.22 10.60 1.08
C ARG A 387 -32.47 10.42 -0.25
N GLU A 388 -33.16 10.66 -1.36
CA GLU A 388 -32.50 10.81 -2.67
C GLU A 388 -31.38 11.86 -2.58
N GLY A 389 -30.22 11.56 -3.18
CA GLY A 389 -29.05 12.42 -3.16
C GLY A 389 -28.28 12.45 -1.83
N GLU A 390 -28.75 11.75 -0.79
CA GLU A 390 -28.03 11.63 0.47
C GLU A 390 -26.84 10.66 0.33
N GLN A 391 -25.70 11.02 0.92
CA GLN A 391 -24.52 10.15 0.96
C GLN A 391 -24.68 9.04 2.00
N LEU A 392 -24.21 7.85 1.66
CA LEU A 392 -24.16 6.70 2.56
C LEU A 392 -22.85 6.69 3.34
N PHE A 393 -22.97 6.56 4.65
CA PHE A 393 -21.86 6.57 5.59
C PHE A 393 -21.82 5.32 6.44
N ILE A 394 -20.62 4.87 6.76
CA ILE A 394 -20.34 3.84 7.76
C ILE A 394 -19.49 4.42 8.89
N ASN A 395 -19.43 3.71 10.01
CA ASN A 395 -18.51 4.06 11.08
C ASN A 395 -17.23 3.20 10.95
N TYR A 396 -16.11 3.83 10.54
CA TYR A 396 -14.79 3.18 10.41
C TYR A 396 -14.25 2.61 11.71
N ASN A 397 -14.77 3.10 12.83
CA ASN A 397 -14.34 2.74 14.16
C ASN A 397 -15.45 1.99 14.91
N ALA A 398 -16.42 1.38 14.23
CA ALA A 398 -17.58 0.75 14.87
C ALA A 398 -17.20 -0.26 15.98
N SER A 399 -16.05 -0.93 15.84
CA SER A 399 -15.48 -1.84 16.84
C SER A 399 -14.91 -1.15 18.09
N LEU A 400 -14.62 0.15 18.01
CA LEU A 400 -14.01 0.96 19.07
C LEU A 400 -14.98 2.03 19.64
N THR A 401 -15.98 2.48 18.88
CA THR A 401 -16.62 3.80 19.08
C THR A 401 -17.95 3.84 19.80
N THR A 402 -18.52 2.73 20.23
CA THR A 402 -19.82 2.79 20.92
C THR A 402 -19.78 3.53 22.26
N ARG A 403 -18.58 3.81 22.83
CA ARG A 403 -18.43 4.45 24.16
C ARG A 403 -17.21 5.39 24.36
N VAL A 404 -16.67 6.01 23.30
CA VAL A 404 -15.47 6.88 23.40
C VAL A 404 -15.83 8.38 23.31
N SER A 405 -15.03 9.21 23.99
CA SER A 405 -15.26 10.66 24.09
C SER A 405 -15.13 11.37 22.76
N TYR A 406 -15.62 12.61 22.66
CA TYR A 406 -15.43 13.45 21.46
C TYR A 406 -13.94 13.62 21.10
N ALA A 407 -13.08 13.84 22.10
CA ALA A 407 -11.65 13.99 21.90
C ALA A 407 -11.01 12.73 21.27
N ASP A 408 -11.37 11.54 21.78
CA ASP A 408 -10.86 10.28 21.26
C ASP A 408 -11.32 10.01 19.82
N ARG A 409 -12.59 10.29 19.51
CA ARG A 409 -13.09 10.14 18.13
C ARG A 409 -12.37 11.08 17.16
N ARG A 410 -12.09 12.31 17.59
CA ARG A 410 -11.35 13.28 16.78
C ARG A 410 -9.92 12.79 16.52
N ALA A 411 -9.24 12.28 17.55
CA ALA A 411 -7.91 11.67 17.41
C ALA A 411 -7.93 10.48 16.43
N LEU A 412 -8.92 9.58 16.53
CA LEU A 412 -9.08 8.44 15.61
C LEU A 412 -9.34 8.87 14.15
N CYS A 413 -10.00 10.00 13.91
CA CYS A 413 -10.18 10.55 12.56
C CYS A 413 -8.88 11.18 12.05
N GLN A 414 -8.16 11.90 12.92
CA GLN A 414 -6.85 12.49 12.60
C GLN A 414 -5.81 11.44 12.24
N GLN A 415 -5.81 10.28 12.91
CA GLN A 415 -4.99 9.11 12.54
C GLN A 415 -5.29 8.57 11.13
N ARG A 416 -6.45 8.89 10.55
CA ARG A 416 -6.80 8.59 9.15
C ARG A 416 -6.75 9.85 8.26
N HIS A 417 -6.14 10.91 8.74
CA HIS A 417 -5.90 12.17 8.04
C HIS A 417 -7.18 12.91 7.60
N PHE A 418 -8.26 12.87 8.39
CA PHE A 418 -9.46 13.66 8.14
C PHE A 418 -10.12 14.18 9.43
N GLU A 419 -10.98 15.19 9.28
CA GLU A 419 -11.85 15.68 10.36
C GLU A 419 -13.31 15.30 10.08
N CYS A 420 -14.02 14.84 11.12
CA CYS A 420 -15.40 14.38 10.98
C CYS A 420 -16.40 15.50 11.30
N PHE A 421 -17.22 15.85 10.32
CA PHE A 421 -18.26 16.89 10.44
C PHE A 421 -19.68 16.31 10.55
N CYS A 422 -19.81 15.07 11.02
CA CYS A 422 -21.14 14.47 11.21
C CYS A 422 -21.93 15.19 12.34
N PRO A 423 -23.26 15.07 12.39
CA PRO A 423 -24.08 15.76 13.39
C PRO A 423 -23.62 15.53 14.83
N LYS A 424 -23.23 14.29 15.18
CA LYS A 424 -22.67 13.95 16.49
C LYS A 424 -21.37 14.69 16.83
N CYS A 425 -20.46 14.84 15.87
CA CYS A 425 -19.21 15.57 16.07
C CYS A 425 -19.44 17.10 16.13
N VAL A 426 -20.38 17.63 15.35
CA VAL A 426 -20.76 19.06 15.40
C VAL A 426 -21.34 19.41 16.77
N ARG A 427 -22.15 18.52 17.36
CA ARG A 427 -22.69 18.68 18.72
C ARG A 427 -21.69 18.39 19.84
N GLN A 428 -20.50 17.89 19.51
CA GLN A 428 -19.45 17.49 20.47
C GLN A 428 -19.90 16.45 21.53
N GLU A 429 -20.82 15.56 21.15
CA GLU A 429 -21.33 14.43 21.96
C GLU A 429 -20.42 13.21 21.83
#